data_AF-A0A8J4VIW3-F1
#
_entry.id   AF-A0A8J4VIW3-F1
#
_cell.length_a   1.000
_cell.length_b   1.000
_cell.length_c   1.000
_cell.angle_alpha   90.00
_cell.angle_beta   90.00
_cell.angle_gamma   90.00
#
_symmetry.space_group_name_H-M   'P 1'
#
loop_
_entity.id
_entity.type
_entity.pdbx_description
1 polymer ?
#
loop_
_entity_poly.entity_id
_entity_poly.type
_entity_poly.pdbx_seq_one_letter_code
_entity_poly.pdbx_strand_id
1 'polypeptide(L)'
;MTMRLRDQKRILMAKKGIEKYNNDEDYRFLYERISDIFARLLKSDLEFLNTGQTDKISLAAKWCPSLDSSYDRSTLICESVARKLFPYDSDAEYRGIEEAHYVY
;
A
#
# COMPACT_ATOMS: atom_id res chain seq x y z
N MET A 1 -27.83 4.91 13.20
CA MET A 1 -27.26 3.76 13.95
C MET A 1 -26.85 2.63 12.99
N THR A 2 -26.01 2.90 11.99
CA THR A 2 -25.63 1.94 10.91
C THR A 2 -24.13 1.93 10.58
N MET A 3 -23.33 2.80 11.20
CA MET A 3 -21.87 2.86 11.02
C MET A 3 -21.17 1.65 11.64
N ARG A 4 -21.56 1.22 12.86
CA ARG A 4 -20.93 0.11 13.60
C ARG A 4 -20.84 -1.21 12.82
N LEU A 5 -21.88 -1.59 12.07
CA LEU A 5 -21.88 -2.84 11.29
C LEU A 5 -20.91 -2.78 10.10
N ARG A 6 -20.78 -1.62 9.44
CA ARG A 6 -19.85 -1.44 8.33
C ARG A 6 -18.41 -1.49 8.81
N ASP A 7 -18.14 -0.87 9.95
CA ASP A 7 -16.81 -0.84 10.55
C ASP A 7 -16.39 -2.23 11.05
N GLN A 8 -17.32 -2.97 11.67
CA GLN A 8 -17.10 -4.38 12.02
C GLN A 8 -16.77 -5.23 10.79
N LYS A 9 -17.48 -5.03 9.68
CA LYS A 9 -17.20 -5.74 8.42
C LYS A 9 -15.81 -5.38 7.87
N ARG A 10 -15.42 -4.11 7.93
CA ARG A 10 -14.07 -3.65 7.52
C ARG A 10 -12.98 -4.29 8.36
N ILE A 11 -13.13 -4.29 9.68
CA ILE A 11 -12.20 -4.93 10.61
C ILE A 11 -12.07 -6.43 10.31
N LEU A 12 -13.18 -7.11 10.05
CA LEU A 12 -13.16 -8.53 9.71
C LEU A 12 -12.43 -8.82 8.39
N MET A 13 -12.63 -7.97 7.36
CA MET A 13 -11.93 -8.10 6.09
C MET A 13 -10.41 -7.90 6.26
N ALA A 14 -10.00 -6.86 7.00
CA ALA A 14 -8.60 -6.60 7.30
C ALA A 14 -7.95 -7.78 8.06
N LYS A 15 -8.61 -8.28 9.11
CA LYS A 15 -8.14 -9.45 9.86
C LYS A 15 -7.95 -10.68 8.97
N LYS A 16 -8.90 -10.94 8.07
CA LYS A 16 -8.81 -12.06 7.12
C LYS A 16 -7.65 -11.87 6.12
N GLY A 17 -7.40 -10.64 5.68
CA GLY A 17 -6.26 -10.30 4.82
C GLY A 17 -4.93 -10.61 5.52
N ILE A 18 -4.78 -10.16 6.77
CA ILE A 18 -3.59 -10.42 7.60
C ILE A 18 -3.41 -11.92 7.86
N GLU A 19 -4.48 -12.62 8.21
CA GLU A 19 -4.45 -14.07 8.44
C GLU A 19 -3.97 -14.83 7.19
N LYS A 20 -4.48 -14.45 6.01
CA LYS A 20 -4.00 -15.02 4.74
C LYS A 20 -2.54 -14.70 4.50
N TYR A 21 -2.14 -13.46 4.65
CA TYR A 21 -0.74 -13.04 4.47
C TYR A 21 0.23 -13.84 5.35
N ASN A 22 -0.16 -14.13 6.59
CA ASN A 22 0.70 -14.84 7.54
C ASN A 22 0.75 -16.36 7.32
N ASN A 23 -0.33 -16.97 6.80
CA ASN A 23 -0.48 -18.42 6.78
C ASN A 23 -0.52 -19.05 5.37
N ASP A 24 -0.66 -18.25 4.30
CA ASP A 24 -0.74 -18.71 2.91
C ASP A 24 0.45 -18.15 2.12
N GLU A 25 1.43 -19.00 1.81
CA GLU A 25 2.69 -18.61 1.16
C GLU A 25 2.48 -18.10 -0.26
N ASP A 26 1.56 -18.70 -1.02
CA ASP A 26 1.24 -18.30 -2.39
C ASP A 26 0.55 -16.92 -2.40
N TYR A 27 -0.37 -16.70 -1.45
CA TYR A 27 -1.01 -15.40 -1.27
C TYR A 27 0.03 -14.33 -0.91
N ARG A 28 0.92 -14.62 0.05
CA ARG A 28 1.98 -13.69 0.46
C ARG A 28 2.93 -13.37 -0.70
N PHE A 29 3.36 -14.38 -1.45
CA PHE A 29 4.21 -14.19 -2.62
C PHE A 29 3.55 -13.25 -3.64
N LEU A 30 2.29 -13.50 -3.99
CA LEU A 30 1.57 -12.65 -4.95
C LEU A 30 1.39 -11.21 -4.41
N TYR A 31 1.04 -11.08 -3.14
CA TYR A 31 0.87 -9.78 -2.47
C TYR A 31 2.16 -8.96 -2.52
N GLU A 32 3.30 -9.56 -2.17
CA GLU A 32 4.61 -8.89 -2.21
C GLU A 32 4.98 -8.46 -3.63
N ARG A 33 4.78 -9.34 -4.61
CA ARG A 33 5.09 -9.03 -6.01
C ARG A 33 4.23 -7.93 -6.59
N ILE A 34 2.94 -7.90 -6.25
CA ILE A 34 2.02 -6.83 -6.71
C ILE A 34 2.42 -5.49 -6.09
N SER A 35 2.66 -5.45 -4.78
CA SER A 35 3.07 -4.23 -4.10
C SER A 35 4.42 -3.70 -4.61
N ASP A 36 5.40 -4.59 -4.88
CA ASP A 36 6.68 -4.22 -5.49
C ASP A 36 6.52 -3.59 -6.88
N ILE A 37 5.64 -4.16 -7.73
CA ILE A 37 5.39 -3.63 -9.07
C ILE A 37 4.82 -2.22 -8.98
N PHE A 38 3.81 -2.00 -8.13
CA PHE A 38 3.23 -0.67 -7.98
C PHE A 38 4.23 0.32 -7.39
N ALA A 39 4.96 -0.03 -6.34
CA ALA A 39 5.96 0.86 -5.74
C ALA A 39 7.04 1.26 -6.77
N ARG A 40 7.56 0.31 -7.54
CA ARG A 40 8.56 0.60 -8.58
C ARG A 40 8.02 1.49 -9.69
N LEU A 41 6.80 1.23 -10.18
CA LEU A 41 6.20 2.02 -11.24
C LEU A 41 5.87 3.44 -10.75
N LEU A 42 5.27 3.58 -9.57
CA LEU A 42 4.93 4.87 -8.97
C LEU A 42 6.19 5.72 -8.70
N LYS A 43 7.28 5.09 -8.26
CA LYS A 43 8.57 5.77 -8.09
C LYS A 43 9.10 6.30 -9.43
N SER A 44 9.08 5.47 -10.47
CA SER A 44 9.50 5.89 -11.82
C SER A 44 8.61 7.00 -12.38
N ASP A 45 7.30 6.92 -12.15
CA ASP A 45 6.34 7.94 -12.58
C ASP A 45 6.61 9.29 -11.90
N LEU A 46 6.96 9.28 -10.60
CA LEU A 46 7.38 10.48 -9.87
C LEU A 46 8.68 11.06 -10.42
N GLU A 47 9.67 10.22 -10.75
CA GLU A 47 10.92 10.67 -11.36
C GLU A 47 10.69 11.29 -12.75
N PHE A 48 9.81 10.70 -13.58
CA PHE A 48 9.42 11.27 -14.87
C PHE A 48 8.66 12.59 -14.72
N LEU A 49 7.77 12.68 -13.74
CA LEU A 49 7.07 13.92 -13.42
C LEU A 49 8.05 15.03 -13.03
N ASN A 50 9.00 14.74 -12.12
CA ASN A 50 10.00 15.71 -11.65
C ASN A 50 10.97 16.16 -12.74
N THR A 51 11.20 15.33 -13.76
CA THR A 51 12.08 15.64 -14.90
C THR A 51 11.33 16.17 -16.12
N GLY A 52 10.01 16.35 -16.03
CA GLY A 52 9.17 16.87 -17.13
C GLY A 52 8.92 15.87 -18.27
N GLN A 53 9.27 14.60 -18.10
CA GLN A 53 9.09 13.53 -19.10
C GLN A 53 7.69 12.92 -18.99
N THR A 54 6.65 13.74 -19.13
CA THR A 54 5.25 13.33 -18.88
C THR A 54 4.75 12.24 -19.83
N ASP A 55 5.36 12.10 -21.00
CA ASP A 55 5.09 11.05 -21.99
C ASP A 55 5.48 9.65 -21.52
N LYS A 56 6.35 9.55 -20.51
CA LYS A 56 6.82 8.29 -19.92
C LYS A 56 6.06 7.87 -18.66
N ILE A 57 5.17 8.72 -18.16
CA ILE A 57 4.35 8.42 -16.98
C ILE A 57 3.40 7.27 -17.31
N SER A 58 3.47 6.23 -16.50
CA SER A 58 2.64 5.04 -16.63
C SER A 58 1.22 5.27 -16.11
N LEU A 59 0.37 4.25 -16.22
CA LEU A 59 -0.97 4.25 -15.62
C LEU A 59 -0.95 3.68 -14.18
N ALA A 60 0.21 3.54 -13.54
CA ALA A 60 0.30 2.93 -12.21
C ALA A 60 -0.54 3.69 -11.18
N ALA A 61 -0.48 5.02 -11.15
CA ALA A 61 -1.31 5.82 -10.23
C ALA A 61 -2.83 5.65 -10.44
N LYS A 62 -3.25 5.29 -11.67
CA LYS A 62 -4.66 5.02 -11.98
C LYS A 62 -5.11 3.64 -11.51
N TRP A 63 -4.23 2.64 -11.61
CA TRP A 63 -4.56 1.23 -11.34
C TRP A 63 -4.15 0.75 -9.94
N CYS A 64 -3.24 1.46 -9.28
CA CYS A 64 -2.89 1.18 -7.91
C CYS A 64 -4.15 1.32 -7.06
N PRO A 65 -4.47 0.33 -6.19
CA PRO A 65 -5.58 0.45 -5.27
C PRO A 65 -5.50 1.77 -4.51
N SER A 66 -6.60 2.52 -4.48
CA SER A 66 -6.68 3.72 -3.67
C SER A 66 -6.86 3.35 -2.21
N LEU A 67 -6.31 4.18 -1.32
CA LEU A 67 -6.50 4.06 0.12
C LEU A 67 -7.98 3.91 0.43
N ASP A 68 -8.32 2.98 1.32
CA ASP A 68 -9.68 2.80 1.81
C ASP A 68 -10.69 2.32 0.75
N SER A 69 -10.19 1.90 -0.43
CA SER A 69 -11.00 1.27 -1.48
C SER A 69 -11.49 -0.11 -1.04
N SER A 70 -12.41 -0.71 -1.80
CA SER A 70 -12.88 -2.08 -1.51
C SER A 70 -11.75 -3.11 -1.52
N TYR A 71 -10.79 -2.95 -2.44
CA TYR A 71 -9.63 -3.82 -2.54
C TYR A 71 -8.72 -3.62 -1.35
N ASP A 72 -8.35 -2.38 -1.06
CA ASP A 72 -7.45 -2.05 0.05
C ASP A 72 -8.03 -2.47 1.41
N ARG A 73 -9.32 -2.27 1.67
CA ARG A 73 -9.96 -2.76 2.91
C ARG A 73 -9.91 -4.27 3.11
N SER A 74 -9.67 -5.03 2.04
CA SER A 74 -9.59 -6.50 2.08
C SER A 74 -8.16 -7.03 2.07
N THR A 75 -7.19 -6.25 1.60
CA THR A 75 -5.81 -6.69 1.42
C THR A 75 -4.79 -5.86 2.18
N LEU A 76 -5.10 -4.61 2.53
CA LEU A 76 -4.18 -3.60 3.08
C LEU A 76 -2.98 -3.35 2.17
N ILE A 77 -3.19 -3.45 0.85
CA ILE A 77 -2.11 -3.34 -0.14
C ILE A 77 -1.55 -1.92 -0.25
N CYS A 78 -2.34 -0.89 0.06
CA CYS A 78 -1.86 0.50 0.02
C CYS A 78 -0.76 0.75 1.03
N GLU A 79 -0.87 0.19 2.24
CA GLU A 79 0.16 0.27 3.29
C GLU A 79 1.49 -0.32 2.78
N SER A 80 1.45 -1.52 2.19
CA SER A 80 2.66 -2.15 1.64
C SER A 80 3.29 -1.35 0.50
N VAL A 81 2.48 -0.80 -0.41
CA VAL A 81 2.97 0.08 -1.49
C VAL A 81 3.59 1.36 -0.91
N ALA A 82 2.94 1.98 0.07
CA ALA A 82 3.41 3.21 0.71
C ALA A 82 4.74 3.01 1.44
N ARG A 83 4.88 1.95 2.24
CA ARG A 83 6.14 1.62 2.94
C ARG A 83 7.31 1.36 1.99
N LYS A 84 7.04 0.86 0.78
CA LYS A 84 8.07 0.64 -0.25
C LYS A 84 8.43 1.91 -1.01
N LEU A 85 7.49 2.84 -1.18
CA LEU A 85 7.73 4.14 -1.81
C LEU A 85 8.45 5.11 -0.87
N PHE A 86 8.01 5.13 0.38
CA PHE A 86 8.51 5.96 1.45
C PHE A 86 9.00 5.05 2.58
N PRO A 87 10.20 4.45 2.46
CA PRO A 87 10.81 3.74 3.56
C PRO A 87 10.89 4.61 4.83
N TYR A 88 10.86 3.99 6.00
CA TYR A 88 10.90 4.70 7.28
C TYR A 88 12.09 5.68 7.39
N ASP A 89 13.23 5.33 6.81
CA ASP A 89 14.47 6.13 6.82
C ASP A 89 14.56 7.17 5.70
N SER A 90 13.50 7.32 4.89
CA SER A 90 13.49 8.21 3.72
C SER A 90 13.33 9.69 4.06
N ASP A 91 12.78 10.03 5.24
CA ASP A 91 12.61 11.41 5.69
C ASP A 91 13.14 11.61 7.12
N ALA A 92 13.75 12.78 7.37
CA ALA A 92 14.24 13.17 8.67
C ALA A 92 13.11 13.36 9.70
N GLU A 93 11.87 13.61 9.26
CA GLU A 93 10.70 13.77 10.14
C GLU A 93 10.35 12.50 10.92
N TYR A 94 10.71 11.31 10.40
CA TYR A 94 10.45 10.03 11.06
C TYR A 94 11.54 9.60 12.03
N ARG A 95 12.63 10.38 12.15
CA ARG A 95 13.77 10.07 13.01
C ARG A 95 13.33 10.00 14.47
N GLY A 96 13.35 8.80 15.05
CA GLY A 96 13.01 8.55 16.46
C GLY A 96 11.62 7.95 16.69
N ILE A 97 10.82 7.76 15.64
CA ILE A 97 9.60 6.93 15.70
C ILE A 97 10.02 5.46 15.54
N GLU A 98 9.46 4.52 16.31
CA GLU A 98 9.74 3.09 16.05
C GLU A 98 9.08 2.65 14.74
N GLU A 99 9.71 1.73 14.00
CA GLU A 99 9.14 1.26 12.72
C GLU A 99 7.72 0.67 12.89
N ALA A 100 7.43 0.04 14.05
CA ALA A 100 6.09 -0.44 14.38
C ALA A 100 5.03 0.68 14.53
N HIS A 101 5.47 1.93 14.70
CA HIS A 101 4.64 3.12 14.79
C HIS A 101 4.69 3.96 13.50
N TYR A 102 5.42 3.52 12.48
CA TYR A 102 5.41 4.09 11.14
C TYR A 102 4.20 3.55 10.37
N VAL A 103 3.06 4.21 10.56
CA VAL A 103 1.78 3.79 9.98
C VAL A 103 1.39 4.76 8.86
N TYR A 104 1.10 4.21 7.67
CA TYR A 104 0.48 4.90 6.54
C TYR A 104 -1.01 4.55 6.43
#